data_AF-X0ZMU2-F1
#
_entry.id   AF-X0ZMU2-F1
#
_cell.length_a   1.000
_cell.length_b   1.000
_cell.length_c   1.000
_cell.angle_alpha   90.00
_cell.angle_beta   90.00
_cell.angle_gamma   90.00
#
_symmetry.space_group_name_H-M   'P 1'
#
loop_
_entity.id
_entity.type
_entity.pdbx_description
1 polymer ?
#
loop_
_entity_poly.entity_id
_entity_poly.type
_entity_poly.pdbx_seq_one_letter_code
_entity_poly.pdbx_strand_id
1 'polypeptide(L)'
;MSKIIYAIKIADLSFSGLKVLHVKIGQTSNIKRTLAQYRRGNPGVEILDLWEPNLLKTVSESEKGIHEIAKKYAYEREGEKFIFLQESYKEFAENVNLLLSNVPESEVGRKTKTRAKKGGNYTGKKPESIKLQDKPYEVNSWREVLGTVAEQIYEDRKDFTPALKIKGGKRVYFSKNAGDLRTPKKVKGTPYFFEGNINANLTMRIVDQLLEIFGYDKSDLEIIYR
;
A
#
# COMPACT_ATOMS: atom_id res chain seq x y z
N MET A 1 -4.57 -11.66 -6.77
CA MET A 1 -5.56 -10.97 -5.91
C MET A 1 -4.90 -10.75 -4.57
N SER A 2 -4.91 -9.52 -4.04
CA SER A 2 -4.44 -9.25 -2.69
C SER A 2 -5.29 -10.06 -1.70
N LYS A 3 -4.65 -10.67 -0.71
CA LYS A 3 -5.36 -11.28 0.42
C LYS A 3 -5.70 -10.17 1.41
N ILE A 4 -6.92 -10.18 1.90
CA ILE A 4 -7.42 -9.27 2.94
C ILE A 4 -7.75 -10.08 4.19
N ILE A 5 -7.90 -9.37 5.30
CA ILE A 5 -8.38 -9.93 6.56
C ILE A 5 -9.83 -9.47 6.73
N TYR A 6 -10.70 -10.36 7.16
CA TYR A 6 -12.11 -10.08 7.38
C TYR A 6 -12.49 -10.34 8.84
N ALA A 7 -13.47 -9.60 9.32
CA ALA A 7 -14.31 -9.95 10.44
C ALA A 7 -15.75 -10.08 9.93
N ILE A 8 -16.34 -11.25 10.14
CA ILE A 8 -17.76 -11.50 9.82
C ILE A 8 -18.52 -11.89 11.07
N LYS A 9 -19.71 -11.34 11.23
CA LYS A 9 -20.71 -11.82 12.17
C LYS A 9 -21.29 -13.10 11.59
N ILE A 10 -21.27 -14.19 12.34
CA ILE A 10 -21.89 -15.46 11.94
C ILE A 10 -23.21 -15.71 12.67
N ALA A 11 -23.36 -15.15 13.86
CA ALA A 11 -24.58 -15.16 14.64
C ALA A 11 -24.58 -13.95 15.58
N ASP A 12 -25.77 -13.47 15.92
CA ASP A 12 -25.98 -12.55 17.03
C ASP A 12 -27.11 -13.04 17.93
N LEU A 13 -26.92 -12.87 19.23
CA LEU A 13 -27.91 -13.15 20.26
C LEU A 13 -28.24 -11.84 20.95
N SER A 14 -29.53 -11.58 21.17
CA SER A 14 -29.99 -10.44 21.93
C SER A 14 -30.68 -10.96 23.19
N PHE A 15 -30.17 -10.62 24.36
CA PHE A 15 -30.77 -10.99 25.63
C PHE A 15 -30.80 -9.79 26.56
N SER A 16 -31.99 -9.41 27.04
CA SER A 16 -32.19 -8.29 27.97
C SER A 16 -31.54 -6.97 27.53
N GLY A 17 -31.57 -6.68 26.22
CA GLY A 17 -30.98 -5.46 25.64
C GLY A 17 -29.48 -5.54 25.35
N LEU A 18 -28.79 -6.60 25.78
CA LEU A 18 -27.40 -6.87 25.43
C LEU A 18 -27.32 -7.64 24.12
N LYS A 19 -26.53 -7.11 23.18
CA LYS A 19 -26.26 -7.76 21.90
C LYS A 19 -24.89 -8.43 21.93
N VAL A 20 -24.88 -9.75 21.75
CA VAL A 20 -23.70 -10.60 21.70
C VAL A 20 -23.44 -10.99 20.25
N LEU A 21 -22.21 -10.79 19.78
CA LEU A 21 -21.79 -11.07 18.42
C LEU A 21 -20.83 -12.26 18.40
N HIS A 22 -21.17 -13.30 17.65
CA HIS A 22 -20.23 -14.37 17.31
C HIS A 22 -19.50 -13.94 16.03
N VAL A 23 -18.22 -13.63 16.17
CA VAL A 23 -17.39 -13.08 15.10
C VAL A 23 -16.33 -14.07 14.68
N LYS A 24 -16.24 -14.31 13.37
CA LYS A 24 -15.16 -15.08 12.76
C LYS A 24 -14.19 -14.12 12.09
N ILE A 25 -12.93 -14.19 12.52
CA ILE A 25 -11.84 -13.40 11.95
C ILE A 25 -10.95 -14.34 11.14
N GLY A 26 -10.65 -13.97 9.90
CA GLY A 26 -9.80 -14.78 9.03
C GLY A 26 -9.28 -14.02 7.83
N GLN A 27 -8.59 -14.72 6.93
CA GLN A 27 -8.09 -14.13 5.68
C GLN A 27 -8.78 -14.72 4.44
N THR A 28 -8.91 -13.91 3.39
CA THR A 28 -9.46 -14.36 2.11
C THR A 28 -8.88 -13.58 0.93
N SER A 29 -8.85 -14.22 -0.24
CA SER A 29 -8.61 -13.55 -1.52
C SER A 29 -9.90 -13.22 -2.28
N ASN A 30 -11.05 -13.69 -1.79
CA ASN A 30 -12.35 -13.49 -2.42
C ASN A 30 -13.46 -13.47 -1.35
N ILE A 31 -13.79 -12.26 -0.87
CA ILE A 31 -14.78 -12.07 0.19
C ILE A 31 -16.18 -12.57 -0.20
N LYS A 32 -16.58 -12.40 -1.46
CA LYS A 32 -17.90 -12.86 -1.95
C LYS A 32 -18.03 -14.37 -1.85
N ARG A 33 -17.00 -15.11 -2.25
CA ARG A 33 -16.96 -16.58 -2.12
C ARG A 33 -16.95 -17.00 -0.65
N THR A 34 -16.17 -16.32 0.19
CA THR A 34 -16.13 -16.58 1.64
C THR A 34 -17.50 -16.37 2.28
N LEU A 35 -18.17 -15.24 2.01
CA LEU A 35 -19.53 -14.99 2.50
C LEU A 35 -20.53 -16.04 2.01
N ALA A 36 -20.48 -16.42 0.74
CA ALA A 36 -21.35 -17.45 0.19
C ALA A 36 -21.17 -18.81 0.88
N GLN A 37 -19.96 -19.14 1.35
CA GLN A 37 -19.70 -20.35 2.13
C GLN A 37 -20.34 -20.27 3.52
N TYR A 38 -20.15 -19.17 4.24
CA TYR A 38 -20.71 -19.02 5.59
C TYR A 38 -22.24 -18.93 5.60
N ARG A 39 -22.84 -18.29 4.58
CA ARG A 39 -24.30 -18.19 4.44
C ARG A 39 -25.01 -19.53 4.30
N ARG A 40 -24.34 -20.57 3.81
CA ARG A 40 -24.93 -21.93 3.66
C ARG A 40 -25.32 -22.58 5.00
N GLY A 41 -24.72 -22.15 6.10
CA GLY A 41 -25.02 -22.67 7.44
C GLY A 41 -25.45 -21.60 8.45
N ASN A 42 -25.44 -20.31 8.07
CA ASN A 42 -25.69 -19.20 8.98
C ASN A 42 -26.45 -18.08 8.21
N PRO A 43 -27.78 -17.98 8.36
CA PRO A 43 -28.58 -17.00 7.60
C PRO A 43 -28.32 -15.54 8.00
N GLY A 44 -27.77 -15.28 9.19
CA GLY A 44 -27.45 -13.94 9.71
C GLY A 44 -26.03 -13.44 9.41
N VAL A 45 -25.34 -14.01 8.41
CA VAL A 45 -23.94 -13.65 8.13
C VAL A 45 -23.82 -12.26 7.53
N GLU A 46 -23.00 -11.44 8.18
CA GLU A 46 -22.76 -10.04 7.84
C GLU A 46 -21.26 -9.74 7.90
N ILE A 47 -20.75 -8.93 6.96
CA ILE A 47 -19.40 -8.38 7.07
C ILE A 47 -19.45 -7.27 8.12
N LEU A 48 -18.59 -7.36 9.12
CA LEU A 48 -18.38 -6.28 10.07
C LEU A 48 -17.26 -5.38 9.59
N ASP A 49 -16.09 -5.95 9.28
CA ASP A 49 -14.91 -5.19 8.86
C ASP A 49 -14.04 -5.97 7.88
N LEU A 50 -13.31 -5.22 7.06
CA LEU A 50 -12.30 -5.74 6.13
C LEU A 50 -11.04 -4.90 6.29
N TRP A 51 -9.90 -5.55 6.51
CA TRP A 51 -8.63 -4.88 6.72
C TRP A 51 -7.59 -5.33 5.70
N GLU A 52 -6.83 -4.36 5.21
CA GLU A 52 -5.58 -4.66 4.51
C GLU A 52 -4.50 -5.06 5.53
N PRO A 53 -3.71 -6.11 5.23
CA PRO A 53 -2.61 -6.50 6.10
C PRO A 53 -1.58 -5.36 6.19
N ASN A 54 -0.90 -5.27 7.33
CA ASN A 54 0.17 -4.30 7.50
C ASN A 54 1.24 -4.52 6.42
N LEU A 55 1.68 -3.45 5.76
CA LEU A 55 2.65 -3.48 4.66
C LEU A 55 4.01 -4.09 5.04
N LEU A 56 4.33 -4.19 6.33
CA LEU A 56 5.56 -4.79 6.85
C LEU A 56 5.40 -6.24 7.31
N LYS A 57 4.19 -6.79 7.26
CA LYS A 57 3.86 -8.13 7.77
C LYS A 57 3.14 -8.95 6.72
N THR A 58 3.31 -10.27 6.78
CA THR A 58 2.50 -11.17 5.97
C THR A 58 1.03 -11.09 6.41
N VAL A 59 0.10 -11.52 5.55
CA VAL A 59 -1.33 -11.58 5.88
C VAL A 59 -1.56 -12.48 7.09
N SER A 60 -0.83 -13.59 7.20
CA SER A 60 -0.93 -14.50 8.33
C SER A 60 -0.42 -13.88 9.64
N GLU A 61 0.67 -13.12 9.61
CA GLU A 61 1.14 -12.39 10.79
C GLU A 61 0.17 -11.29 11.22
N SER A 62 -0.40 -10.57 10.24
CA SER A 62 -1.41 -9.54 10.50
C SER A 62 -2.68 -10.13 11.09
N GLU A 63 -3.16 -11.27 10.56
CA GLU A 63 -4.30 -12.03 11.11
C GLU A 63 -4.03 -12.48 12.55
N LYS A 64 -2.84 -13.05 12.81
CA LYS A 64 -2.43 -13.43 14.16
C LYS A 64 -2.42 -12.23 15.11
N GLY A 65 -1.88 -11.10 14.67
CA GLY A 65 -1.88 -9.86 15.46
C GLY A 65 -3.31 -9.41 15.80
N ILE A 66 -4.22 -9.43 14.83
CA ILE A 66 -5.64 -9.12 15.07
C ILE A 66 -6.25 -10.14 16.05
N HIS A 67 -5.95 -11.43 15.93
CA HIS A 67 -6.43 -12.43 16.89
C HIS A 67 -5.94 -12.13 18.31
N GLU A 68 -4.69 -11.70 18.50
CA GLU A 68 -4.18 -11.31 19.83
C GLU A 68 -4.87 -10.07 20.38
N ILE A 69 -5.22 -9.11 19.53
CA ILE A 69 -6.03 -7.95 19.93
C ILE A 69 -7.44 -8.42 20.29
N ALA A 70 -8.08 -9.21 19.44
CA ALA A 70 -9.44 -9.72 19.64
C ALA A 70 -9.59 -10.47 20.97
N LYS A 71 -8.60 -11.27 21.39
CA LYS A 71 -8.60 -11.93 22.71
C LYS A 71 -8.71 -10.98 23.89
N LYS A 72 -8.30 -9.72 23.76
CA LYS A 72 -8.35 -8.72 24.84
C LYS A 72 -9.75 -8.10 25.00
N TYR A 73 -10.52 -8.06 23.91
CA TYR A 73 -11.84 -7.42 23.87
C TYR A 73 -13.00 -8.41 23.81
N ALA A 74 -12.75 -9.62 23.30
CA ALA A 74 -13.73 -10.69 23.26
C ALA A 74 -14.00 -11.18 24.70
N TYR A 75 -15.27 -11.40 24.99
CA TYR A 75 -15.71 -12.01 26.24
C TYR A 75 -15.24 -13.48 26.32
N GLU A 76 -15.34 -14.20 25.20
CA GLU A 76 -14.99 -15.61 25.11
C GLU A 76 -14.49 -15.98 23.71
N ARG A 77 -13.79 -17.11 23.62
CA ARG A 77 -13.36 -17.70 22.35
C ARG A 77 -13.77 -19.18 22.27
N GLU A 78 -14.58 -19.51 21.28
CA GLU A 78 -15.00 -20.88 20.98
C GLU A 78 -14.33 -21.35 19.69
N GLY A 79 -13.23 -22.10 19.83
CA GLY A 79 -12.43 -22.57 18.70
C GLY A 79 -11.88 -21.40 17.86
N GLU A 80 -12.47 -21.19 16.68
CA GLU A 80 -12.06 -20.11 15.78
C GLU A 80 -12.99 -18.88 15.80
N LYS A 81 -13.97 -18.86 16.72
CA LYS A 81 -14.94 -17.78 16.88
C LYS A 81 -14.61 -16.95 18.12
N PHE A 82 -14.77 -15.65 18.00
CA PHE A 82 -14.67 -14.71 19.11
C PHE A 82 -16.07 -14.22 19.46
N ILE A 83 -16.41 -14.23 20.73
CA ILE A 83 -17.70 -13.78 21.25
C ILE A 83 -17.49 -12.38 21.83
N PHE A 84 -18.14 -11.38 21.24
CA PHE A 84 -18.04 -10.00 21.67
C PHE A 84 -19.38 -9.50 22.21
N LEU A 85 -19.34 -8.61 23.19
CA LEU A 85 -20.44 -7.65 23.36
C LEU A 85 -20.36 -6.61 22.24
N GLN A 86 -21.49 -6.11 21.77
CA GLN A 86 -21.52 -5.16 20.64
C GLN A 86 -20.61 -3.95 20.86
N GLU A 87 -20.61 -3.35 22.05
CA GLU A 87 -19.75 -2.20 22.35
C GLU A 87 -18.27 -2.58 22.41
N SER A 88 -17.92 -3.75 22.97
CA SER A 88 -16.55 -4.27 22.97
C SER A 88 -16.04 -4.59 21.57
N TYR A 89 -16.93 -5.01 20.65
CA TYR A 89 -16.56 -5.19 19.24
C TYR A 89 -16.21 -3.85 18.58
N LYS A 90 -17.00 -2.79 18.84
CA LYS A 90 -16.71 -1.46 18.27
C LYS A 90 -15.34 -0.98 18.72
N GLU A 91 -15.04 -1.06 20.01
CA GLU A 91 -13.75 -0.65 20.55
C GLU A 91 -12.59 -1.49 19.97
N PHE A 92 -12.80 -2.80 19.81
CA PHE A 92 -11.87 -3.67 19.11
C PHE A 92 -11.61 -3.20 17.67
N ALA A 93 -12.68 -2.96 16.90
CA ALA A 93 -12.59 -2.57 15.49
C ALA A 93 -11.89 -1.21 15.32
N GLU A 94 -12.20 -0.23 16.18
CA GLU A 94 -11.53 1.07 16.22
C GLU A 94 -10.03 0.92 16.45
N ASN A 95 -9.62 0.10 17.42
CA ASN A 95 -8.20 -0.12 17.71
C ASN A 95 -7.48 -0.86 16.58
N VAL A 96 -8.15 -1.80 15.89
CA VAL A 96 -7.58 -2.43 14.69
C VAL A 96 -7.47 -1.41 13.55
N ASN A 97 -8.46 -0.53 13.38
CA ASN A 97 -8.47 0.52 12.36
C ASN A 97 -7.35 1.55 12.55
N LEU A 98 -6.86 1.75 13.79
CA LEU A 98 -5.66 2.58 14.05
C LEU A 98 -4.37 1.93 13.53
N LEU A 99 -4.33 0.60 13.45
CA LEU A 99 -3.14 -0.16 13.03
C LEU A 99 -3.19 -0.56 11.55
N LEU A 100 -4.39 -0.76 11.02
CA LEU A 100 -4.66 -1.26 9.67
C LEU A 100 -5.77 -0.43 9.02
N SER A 101 -5.65 -0.17 7.73
CA SER A 101 -6.70 0.54 7.00
C SER A 101 -7.93 -0.37 6.79
N ASN A 102 -9.10 0.12 7.19
CA ASN A 102 -10.38 -0.48 6.82
C ASN A 102 -10.63 -0.28 5.31
N VAL A 103 -11.22 -1.28 4.65
CA VAL A 103 -11.47 -1.24 3.21
C VAL A 103 -12.95 -1.51 2.91
N PRO A 104 -13.61 -0.67 2.10
CA PRO A 104 -14.99 -0.91 1.73
C PRO A 104 -15.12 -2.18 0.87
N GLU A 105 -16.22 -2.93 1.04
CA GLU A 105 -16.47 -4.19 0.31
C GLU A 105 -16.36 -4.02 -1.23
N SER A 106 -16.73 -2.84 -1.74
CA SER A 106 -16.67 -2.49 -3.17
C SER A 106 -15.25 -2.42 -3.75
N GLU A 107 -14.23 -2.28 -2.91
CA GLU A 107 -12.82 -2.26 -3.28
C GLU A 107 -12.17 -3.65 -3.21
N VAL A 108 -12.79 -4.59 -2.51
CA VAL A 108 -12.28 -5.96 -2.37
C VAL A 108 -12.39 -6.73 -3.69
N GLY A 109 -11.24 -7.13 -4.22
CA GLY A 109 -11.15 -7.87 -5.48
C GLY A 109 -11.04 -7.00 -6.73
N ARG A 110 -11.07 -5.66 -6.62
CA ARG A 110 -10.47 -4.82 -7.65
C ARG A 110 -8.99 -5.21 -7.73
N LYS A 111 -8.45 -5.41 -8.93
CA LYS A 111 -7.00 -5.56 -9.12
C LYS A 111 -6.37 -4.31 -8.50
N THR A 112 -5.81 -4.47 -7.30
CA THR A 112 -5.13 -3.39 -6.59
C THR A 112 -4.07 -2.85 -7.54
N LYS A 113 -4.29 -1.62 -8.00
CA LYS A 113 -3.26 -0.72 -8.49
C LYS A 113 -2.19 -0.69 -7.40
N THR A 114 -1.13 -1.48 -7.59
CA THR A 114 -0.21 -1.81 -6.51
C THR A 114 0.50 -0.53 -6.08
N ARG A 115 0.20 -0.02 -4.89
CA ARG A 115 0.92 1.09 -4.26
C ARG A 115 2.31 0.59 -3.88
N ALA A 116 3.36 1.12 -4.48
CA ALA A 116 4.74 0.74 -4.13
C ALA A 116 5.02 1.06 -2.65
N LYS A 117 5.50 0.09 -1.86
CA LYS A 117 6.32 0.37 -0.65
C LYS A 117 7.69 -0.30 -0.74
N LYS A 118 8.63 0.36 -0.04
CA LYS A 118 10.09 0.18 0.07
C LYS A 118 10.62 -1.23 -0.22
N GLY A 119 11.62 -1.29 -1.12
CA GLY A 119 12.39 -2.51 -1.40
C GLY A 119 11.74 -3.47 -2.42
N GLY A 120 10.63 -3.06 -3.04
CA GLY A 120 9.94 -3.89 -4.03
C GLY A 120 10.81 -4.22 -5.24
N ASN A 121 10.81 -5.48 -5.67
CA ASN A 121 11.28 -5.84 -7.00
C ASN A 121 10.31 -5.26 -8.04
N TYR A 122 10.81 -4.35 -8.87
CA TYR A 122 10.08 -3.69 -9.96
C TYR A 122 10.23 -4.40 -11.31
N THR A 123 10.95 -5.53 -11.34
CA THR A 123 11.12 -6.36 -12.55
C THR A 123 9.77 -6.84 -13.06
N GLY A 124 9.52 -6.70 -14.36
CA GLY A 124 8.29 -7.15 -15.03
C GLY A 124 7.05 -6.29 -14.78
N LYS A 125 7.16 -5.21 -13.99
CA LYS A 125 6.06 -4.30 -13.69
C LYS A 125 6.05 -3.09 -14.61
N LYS A 126 4.87 -2.54 -14.86
CA LYS A 126 4.67 -1.31 -15.64
C LYS A 126 3.98 -0.23 -14.78
N PRO A 127 4.59 0.96 -14.59
CA PRO A 127 3.93 2.05 -13.91
C PRO A 127 2.84 2.65 -14.80
N GLU A 128 1.78 3.15 -14.15
CA GLU A 128 0.63 3.80 -14.80
C GLU A 128 0.45 5.24 -14.29
N SER A 129 0.74 5.49 -13.01
CA SER A 129 0.70 6.84 -12.44
C SER A 129 1.57 6.94 -11.19
N ILE A 130 1.96 8.16 -10.85
CA ILE A 130 2.58 8.50 -9.57
C ILE A 130 1.79 9.60 -8.87
N LYS A 131 1.94 9.70 -7.55
CA LYS A 131 1.50 10.84 -6.75
C LYS A 131 2.72 11.36 -6.00
N LEU A 132 3.07 12.63 -6.17
CA LEU A 132 4.18 13.26 -5.43
C LEU A 132 3.60 14.43 -4.63
N GLN A 133 3.74 14.41 -3.30
CA GLN A 133 3.15 15.42 -2.39
C GLN A 133 1.67 15.69 -2.72
N ASP A 134 0.90 14.60 -2.81
CA ASP A 134 -0.52 14.60 -3.17
C ASP A 134 -0.89 15.05 -4.60
N LYS A 135 0.08 15.42 -5.46
CA LYS A 135 -0.18 15.78 -6.85
C LYS A 135 -0.05 14.55 -7.77
N PRO A 136 -1.09 14.20 -8.56
CA PRO A 136 -1.05 13.04 -9.44
C PRO A 136 -0.39 13.36 -10.80
N TYR A 137 0.35 12.39 -11.34
CA TYR A 137 0.97 12.45 -12.66
C TYR A 137 0.83 11.10 -13.38
N GLU A 138 0.42 11.12 -14.65
CA GLU A 138 0.39 9.91 -15.48
C GLU A 138 1.78 9.58 -16.01
N VAL A 139 2.13 8.29 -16.01
CA VAL A 139 3.42 7.80 -16.50
C VAL A 139 3.24 6.46 -17.19
N ASN A 140 4.03 6.20 -18.24
CA ASN A 140 3.94 4.96 -19.01
C ASN A 140 5.18 4.07 -18.89
N SER A 141 6.23 4.55 -18.23
CA SER A 141 7.50 3.84 -18.06
C SER A 141 8.21 4.22 -16.77
N TRP A 142 9.05 3.34 -16.22
CA TRP A 142 9.88 3.67 -15.05
C TRP A 142 10.81 4.85 -15.33
N ARG A 143 11.24 5.01 -16.58
CA ARG A 143 12.01 6.16 -17.02
C ARG A 143 11.22 7.47 -16.92
N GLU A 144 9.94 7.45 -17.26
CA GLU A 144 9.05 8.61 -17.07
C GLU A 144 8.81 8.92 -15.60
N VAL A 145 8.76 7.91 -14.72
CA VAL A 145 8.74 8.14 -13.25
C VAL A 145 9.93 9.00 -12.83
N LEU A 146 11.16 8.61 -13.21
CA LEU A 146 12.37 9.36 -12.87
C LEU A 146 12.33 10.78 -13.43
N GLY A 147 11.95 10.93 -14.70
CA GLY A 147 11.87 12.24 -15.36
C GLY A 147 10.85 13.16 -14.69
N THR A 148 9.67 12.63 -14.35
CA THR A 148 8.59 13.38 -13.70
C THR A 148 9.01 13.81 -12.29
N VAL A 149 9.59 12.92 -11.49
CA VAL A 149 10.09 13.27 -10.15
C VAL A 149 11.17 14.35 -10.24
N ALA A 150 12.12 14.22 -11.18
CA ALA A 150 13.18 15.22 -11.37
C ALA A 150 12.62 16.59 -11.81
N GLU A 151 11.65 16.61 -12.72
CA GLU A 151 10.94 17.83 -13.15
C GLU A 151 10.28 18.51 -11.95
N GLN A 152 9.53 17.77 -11.15
CA GLN A 152 8.79 18.31 -10.02
C GLN A 152 9.70 18.80 -8.88
N ILE A 153 10.79 18.09 -8.58
CA ILE A 153 11.79 18.57 -7.61
C ILE A 153 12.41 19.88 -8.08
N TYR A 154 12.74 20.01 -9.37
CA TYR A 154 13.27 21.26 -9.90
C TYR A 154 12.22 22.37 -9.88
N GLU A 155 10.94 22.07 -10.16
CA GLU A 155 9.88 23.06 -10.08
C GLU A 155 9.73 23.65 -8.68
N ASP A 156 9.89 22.85 -7.64
CA ASP A 156 9.81 23.26 -6.24
C ASP A 156 11.08 23.98 -5.77
N ARG A 157 12.27 23.41 -6.03
CA ARG A 157 13.54 23.92 -5.47
C ARG A 157 14.24 24.96 -6.34
N LYS A 158 13.97 24.98 -7.65
CA LYS A 158 14.71 25.74 -8.69
C LYS A 158 16.22 25.48 -8.78
N ASP A 159 16.77 24.64 -7.90
CA ASP A 159 18.13 24.11 -7.98
C ASP A 159 18.11 22.58 -7.94
N PHE A 160 18.60 21.95 -9.01
CA PHE A 160 18.74 20.49 -9.12
C PHE A 160 20.20 20.03 -9.03
N THR A 161 21.14 20.96 -8.77
CA THR A 161 22.58 20.67 -8.67
C THR A 161 22.91 19.55 -7.66
N PRO A 162 22.23 19.43 -6.50
CA PRO A 162 22.47 18.32 -5.57
C PRO A 162 22.30 16.91 -6.20
N ALA A 163 21.40 16.75 -7.18
CA ALA A 163 21.17 15.48 -7.87
C ALA A 163 22.41 14.98 -8.63
N LEU A 164 23.31 15.89 -9.06
CA LEU A 164 24.53 15.55 -9.77
C LEU A 164 25.51 14.70 -8.92
N LYS A 165 25.30 14.67 -7.59
CA LYS A 165 26.06 13.81 -6.67
C LYS A 165 25.65 12.33 -6.77
N ILE A 166 24.48 12.03 -7.34
CA ILE A 166 23.98 10.66 -7.52
C ILE A 166 24.75 10.00 -8.68
N LYS A 167 25.66 9.08 -8.33
CA LYS A 167 26.48 8.33 -9.28
C LYS A 167 26.59 6.87 -8.89
N GLY A 168 26.70 6.00 -9.89
CA GLY A 168 27.17 4.63 -9.71
C GLY A 168 28.70 4.58 -9.68
N GLY A 169 29.26 3.37 -9.64
CA GLY A 169 30.73 3.20 -9.59
C GLY A 169 31.48 3.85 -10.76
N LYS A 170 30.93 3.75 -11.99
CA LYS A 170 31.53 4.33 -13.21
C LYS A 170 30.60 5.25 -14.00
N ARG A 171 29.33 5.37 -13.60
CA ARG A 171 28.29 6.04 -14.39
C ARG A 171 27.71 7.20 -13.59
N VAL A 172 27.62 8.37 -14.22
CA VAL A 172 26.80 9.47 -13.74
C VAL A 172 25.34 9.22 -14.15
N TYR A 173 24.40 9.64 -13.31
CA TYR A 173 22.98 9.49 -13.62
C TYR A 173 22.30 10.79 -14.02
N PHE A 174 22.85 11.93 -13.60
CA PHE A 174 22.41 13.27 -13.98
C PHE A 174 23.60 14.10 -14.44
N SER A 175 23.39 14.96 -15.44
CA SER A 175 24.37 15.96 -15.88
C SER A 175 23.68 17.19 -16.47
N LYS A 176 24.39 18.32 -16.54
CA LYS A 176 24.01 19.48 -17.36
C LYS A 176 24.44 19.32 -18.83
N ASN A 177 25.33 18.37 -19.12
CA ASN A 177 25.79 18.05 -20.46
C ASN A 177 25.31 16.66 -20.88
N ALA A 178 24.57 16.59 -22.00
CA ALA A 178 24.06 15.33 -22.54
C ALA A 178 25.17 14.34 -22.91
N GLY A 179 26.36 14.84 -23.29
CA GLY A 179 27.51 14.01 -23.68
C GLY A 179 28.11 13.16 -22.56
N ASP A 180 27.82 13.48 -21.30
CA ASP A 180 28.31 12.70 -20.14
C ASP A 180 27.51 11.41 -19.91
N LEU A 181 26.36 11.26 -20.59
CA LEU A 181 25.41 10.17 -20.42
C LEU A 181 25.41 9.25 -21.64
N ARG A 182 25.14 7.96 -21.45
CA ARG A 182 25.10 6.99 -22.55
C ARG A 182 23.79 7.11 -23.34
N THR A 183 22.68 7.33 -22.67
CA THR A 183 21.37 7.53 -23.30
C THR A 183 20.70 8.74 -22.66
N PRO A 184 21.13 9.97 -23.00
CA PRO A 184 20.62 11.17 -22.36
C PRO A 184 19.12 11.36 -22.61
N LYS A 185 18.39 11.71 -21.54
CA LYS A 185 17.02 12.20 -21.59
C LYS A 185 16.94 13.54 -20.87
N LYS A 186 16.31 14.52 -21.51
CA LYS A 186 16.16 15.86 -20.93
C LYS A 186 15.14 15.82 -19.80
N VAL A 187 15.46 16.42 -18.66
CA VAL A 187 14.46 16.72 -17.62
C VAL A 187 13.69 17.96 -18.12
N LYS A 188 12.39 17.80 -18.34
CA LYS A 188 11.54 18.78 -19.00
C LYS A 188 11.55 20.12 -18.23
N GLY A 189 11.61 21.24 -18.96
CA GLY A 189 11.65 22.58 -18.37
C GLY A 189 12.97 22.96 -17.70
N THR A 190 14.02 22.13 -17.80
CA THR A 190 15.29 22.35 -17.10
C THR A 190 16.52 22.26 -18.02
N PRO A 191 17.71 22.70 -17.56
CA PRO A 191 18.98 22.47 -18.25
C PRO A 191 19.60 21.09 -17.95
N TYR A 192 18.93 20.22 -17.19
CA TYR A 192 19.48 18.94 -16.74
C TYR A 192 19.05 17.77 -17.64
N PHE A 193 19.89 16.75 -17.68
CA PHE A 193 19.67 15.47 -18.35
C PHE A 193 19.83 14.32 -17.35
N PHE A 194 19.21 13.19 -17.65
CA PHE A 194 19.31 11.95 -16.89
C PHE A 194 19.58 10.73 -17.78
N GLU A 195 20.17 9.68 -17.22
CA GLU A 195 20.44 8.42 -17.93
C GLU A 195 19.12 7.68 -18.23
N GLY A 196 18.83 7.49 -19.51
CA GLY A 196 17.60 6.88 -19.99
C GLY A 196 17.66 5.35 -20.13
N ASN A 197 18.83 4.74 -20.09
CA ASN A 197 18.99 3.29 -20.19
C ASN A 197 19.26 2.65 -18.82
N ILE A 198 18.26 2.71 -17.95
CA ILE A 198 18.26 2.13 -16.60
C ILE A 198 17.07 1.20 -16.41
N ASN A 199 17.27 0.11 -15.66
CA ASN A 199 16.20 -0.81 -15.32
C ASN A 199 15.32 -0.27 -14.17
N ALA A 200 14.13 -0.83 -14.02
CA ALA A 200 13.13 -0.38 -13.05
C ALA A 200 13.66 -0.27 -11.61
N ASN A 201 14.42 -1.27 -11.16
CA ASN A 201 14.98 -1.29 -9.80
C ASN A 201 16.03 -0.20 -9.60
N LEU A 202 16.89 0.03 -10.59
CA LEU A 202 17.87 1.10 -10.55
C LEU A 202 17.20 2.47 -10.61
N THR A 203 16.20 2.64 -11.47
CA THR A 203 15.37 3.86 -11.51
C THR A 203 14.84 4.19 -10.12
N MET A 204 14.19 3.22 -9.47
CA MET A 204 13.59 3.47 -8.16
C MET A 204 14.62 3.74 -7.06
N ARG A 205 15.82 3.14 -7.15
CA ARG A 205 16.94 3.50 -6.26
C ARG A 205 17.36 4.96 -6.46
N ILE A 206 17.47 5.42 -7.70
CA ILE A 206 17.84 6.81 -8.01
C ILE A 206 16.74 7.77 -7.53
N VAL A 207 15.46 7.41 -7.72
CA VAL A 207 14.32 8.18 -7.20
C VAL A 207 14.38 8.29 -5.68
N ASP A 208 14.62 7.19 -4.96
CA ASP A 208 14.76 7.21 -3.50
C ASP A 208 15.90 8.15 -3.05
N GLN A 209 17.03 8.15 -3.76
CA GLN A 209 18.16 9.05 -3.49
C GLN A 209 17.82 10.51 -3.79
N LEU A 210 17.03 10.79 -4.83
CA LEU A 210 16.54 12.14 -5.11
C LEU A 210 15.67 12.64 -3.96
N LEU A 211 14.66 11.88 -3.56
CA LEU A 211 13.77 12.27 -2.46
C LEU A 211 14.57 12.58 -1.19
N GLU A 212 15.53 11.71 -0.85
CA GLU A 212 16.39 11.89 0.32
C GLU A 212 17.28 13.16 0.22
N ILE A 213 17.98 13.37 -0.90
CA ILE A 213 18.86 14.53 -1.09
C ILE A 213 18.10 15.86 -1.00
N PHE A 214 16.85 15.88 -1.47
CA PHE A 214 16.03 17.09 -1.47
C PHE A 214 15.10 17.18 -0.26
N GLY A 215 15.15 16.22 0.68
CA GLY A 215 14.41 16.29 1.95
C GLY A 215 12.92 15.97 1.85
N TYR A 216 12.50 15.18 0.85
CA TYR A 216 11.15 14.63 0.78
C TYR A 216 11.07 13.34 1.59
N ASP A 217 9.93 13.07 2.22
CA ASP A 217 9.69 11.73 2.77
C ASP A 217 9.48 10.76 1.61
N LYS A 218 9.96 9.53 1.77
CA LYS A 218 9.67 8.46 0.80
C LYS A 218 8.17 8.16 0.73
N SER A 219 7.38 8.47 1.76
CA SER A 219 5.92 8.39 1.72
C SER A 219 5.28 9.46 0.84
N ASP A 220 5.98 10.54 0.51
CA ASP A 220 5.47 11.59 -0.37
C ASP A 220 5.31 11.11 -1.80
N LEU A 221 6.00 10.01 -2.17
CA LEU A 221 5.88 9.38 -3.47
C LEU A 221 5.07 8.09 -3.39
N GLU A 222 3.94 8.09 -4.07
CA GLU A 222 3.14 6.90 -4.34
C GLU A 222 3.26 6.52 -5.81
N ILE A 223 3.34 5.23 -6.08
CA ILE A 223 3.42 4.71 -7.45
C ILE A 223 2.36 3.64 -7.61
N ILE A 224 1.58 3.79 -8.67
CA ILE A 224 0.63 2.79 -9.15
C ILE A 224 1.26 2.07 -10.34
N TYR A 225 1.30 0.75 -10.26
CA TYR A 225 1.81 -0.11 -11.33
C TYR A 225 1.05 -1.44 -11.41
N ARG A 226 1.18 -2.10 -12.56
CA ARG A 226 0.66 -3.45 -12.85
C ARG A 226 1.76 -4.46 -13.16
#